data_AF-A0A1J7C522-F1
#
_entry.id   AF-A0A1J7C522-F1
#
_cell.length_a   1.000
_cell.length_b   1.000
_cell.length_c   1.000
_cell.angle_alpha   90.00
_cell.angle_beta   90.00
_cell.angle_gamma   90.00
#
_symmetry.space_group_name_H-M   'P 1'
#
loop_
_entity.id
_entity.type
_entity.pdbx_description
1 polymer ?
#
loop_
_entity_poly.entity_id
_entity_poly.type
_entity_poly.pdbx_seq_one_letter_code
_entity_poly.pdbx_strand_id
1 'polypeptide(L)'
;MKGVLVKASVGQYLAKDKGVTFDLSKRFDSGITAGAYATFTNVSKEEYGEGSFTKGFYLSIPLDVLTVTPNRTRAQFNWTPLTRDGGQMVGRKYYLYGLTDERSPAVE
;
A
#
# COMPACT_ATOMS: atom_id res chain seq x y z
N MET A 1 13.66 -15.26 -5.61
CA MET A 1 13.00 -13.99 -6.00
C MET A 1 13.25 -13.00 -4.87
N LYS A 2 14.27 -12.14 -5.01
CA LYS A 2 14.59 -11.12 -3.99
C LYS A 2 13.71 -9.89 -4.16
N GLY A 3 13.47 -9.17 -3.07
CA GLY A 3 12.80 -7.89 -3.12
C GLY A 3 11.30 -7.95 -3.41
N VAL A 4 10.60 -9.08 -3.19
CA VAL A 4 9.12 -9.17 -3.30
C VAL A 4 8.50 -9.32 -1.91
N LEU A 5 7.51 -8.49 -1.59
CA LEU A 5 6.72 -8.58 -0.36
C LEU A 5 5.25 -8.84 -0.70
N VAL A 6 4.67 -9.84 -0.04
CA VAL A 6 3.22 -10.11 -0.05
C VAL A 6 2.68 -9.81 1.35
N LYS A 7 1.71 -8.91 1.41
CA LYS A 7 1.04 -8.51 2.65
C LYS A 7 -0.45 -8.76 2.50
N ALA A 8 -1.04 -9.37 3.53
CA ALA A 8 -2.48 -9.48 3.69
C ALA A 8 -2.90 -8.79 4.99
N SER A 9 -3.88 -7.91 4.91
CA SER A 9 -4.48 -7.21 6.05
C SER A 9 -5.94 -7.64 6.16
N VAL A 10 -6.34 -8.24 7.29
CA VAL A 10 -7.71 -8.69 7.53
C VAL A 10 -8.27 -7.95 8.75
N GLY A 11 -9.48 -7.44 8.65
CA GLY A 11 -10.13 -6.78 9.78
C GLY A 11 -11.27 -5.85 9.38
N GLN A 12 -11.52 -4.88 10.27
CA GLN A 12 -12.51 -3.84 10.07
C GLN A 12 -11.86 -2.56 9.52
N TYR A 13 -12.48 -1.98 8.49
CA TYR A 13 -12.08 -0.74 7.83
C TYR A 13 -12.82 0.49 8.39
N LEU A 14 -12.48 1.67 7.87
CA LEU A 14 -12.94 2.96 8.38
C LEU A 14 -14.46 3.09 8.37
N ALA A 15 -15.14 2.57 7.34
CA ALA A 15 -16.60 2.62 7.22
C ALA A 15 -17.30 1.47 7.99
N LYS A 16 -16.58 0.79 8.91
CA LYS A 16 -17.05 -0.36 9.72
C LYS A 16 -17.35 -1.63 8.92
N ASP A 17 -17.03 -1.62 7.63
CA ASP A 17 -17.01 -2.80 6.79
C ASP A 17 -15.86 -3.74 7.20
N LYS A 18 -16.08 -5.04 7.02
CA LYS A 18 -15.08 -6.07 7.27
C LYS A 18 -14.57 -6.59 5.94
N GLY A 19 -13.27 -6.83 5.85
CA GLY A 19 -12.68 -7.30 4.61
C GLY A 19 -11.22 -7.66 4.71
N VAL A 20 -10.61 -7.76 3.53
CA VAL A 20 -9.21 -8.13 3.33
C VAL A 20 -8.58 -7.26 2.25
N THR A 21 -7.38 -6.74 2.53
CA THR A 21 -6.51 -6.09 1.55
C THR A 21 -5.35 -7.02 1.26
N PHE A 22 -5.16 -7.35 -0.01
CA PHE A 22 -3.96 -7.97 -0.52
C PHE A 22 -3.08 -6.91 -1.15
N ASP A 23 -1.79 -6.92 -0.83
CA ASP A 23 -0.79 -5.98 -1.31
C ASP A 23 0.44 -6.77 -1.74
N LEU A 24 0.80 -6.62 -3.02
CA LEU A 24 1.99 -7.19 -3.62
C LEU A 24 2.90 -6.04 -4.01
N SER A 25 4.13 -6.05 -3.51
CA SER A 25 5.14 -5.05 -3.87
C SER A 25 6.47 -5.67 -4.22
N LYS A 26 7.20 -4.98 -5.08
CA LYS A 26 8.57 -5.27 -5.42
C LYS A 26 9.45 -4.05 -5.18
N ARG A 27 10.54 -4.24 -4.45
CA ARG A 27 11.64 -3.30 -4.32
C ARG A 27 12.77 -3.70 -5.24
N PHE A 28 13.31 -2.74 -5.95
CA PHE A 28 14.45 -2.89 -6.84
C PHE A 28 15.74 -2.46 -6.12
N ASP A 29 16.89 -2.85 -6.66
CA ASP A 29 18.20 -2.49 -6.10
C ASP A 29 18.42 -0.96 -6.09
N SER A 30 17.68 -0.21 -6.92
CA SER A 30 17.63 1.26 -6.90
C SER A 30 16.90 1.84 -5.68
N GLY A 31 16.32 1.01 -4.81
CA GLY A 31 15.52 1.43 -3.66
C GLY A 31 14.09 1.87 -3.99
N ILE A 32 13.74 1.93 -5.29
CA ILE A 32 12.39 2.16 -5.77
C ILE A 32 11.51 0.96 -5.39
N THR A 33 10.31 1.24 -4.89
CA THR A 33 9.29 0.21 -4.60
C THR A 33 8.07 0.46 -5.47
N ALA A 34 7.66 -0.54 -6.24
CA ALA A 34 6.40 -0.54 -6.97
C ALA A 34 5.46 -1.59 -6.36
N GLY A 35 4.20 -1.26 -6.17
CA GLY A 35 3.23 -2.20 -5.62
C GLY A 35 1.83 -2.00 -6.17
N ALA A 36 1.02 -3.04 -6.00
CA ALA A 36 -0.39 -3.04 -6.33
C ALA A 36 -1.16 -3.70 -5.20
N TYR A 37 -2.37 -3.22 -4.97
CA TYR A 37 -3.24 -3.76 -3.93
C TYR A 37 -4.67 -3.90 -4.42
N ALA A 38 -5.39 -4.81 -3.77
CA ALA A 38 -6.82 -4.99 -3.93
C ALA A 38 -7.47 -5.23 -2.57
N THR A 39 -8.56 -4.52 -2.29
CA THR A 39 -9.33 -4.61 -1.05
C THR A 39 -10.74 -5.09 -1.34
N PHE A 40 -11.11 -6.21 -0.72
CA PHE A 40 -12.43 -6.81 -0.80
C PHE A 40 -13.12 -6.71 0.56
N THR A 41 -14.37 -6.30 0.57
CA THR A 41 -15.13 -6.06 1.81
C THR A 41 -16.52 -6.65 1.69
N ASN A 42 -17.27 -6.65 2.79
CA ASN A 42 -18.65 -7.13 2.83
C ASN A 42 -19.69 -6.10 2.33
N VAL A 43 -19.25 -4.97 1.78
CA VAL A 43 -20.15 -3.95 1.20
C VAL A 43 -20.75 -4.49 -0.11
N SER A 44 -22.06 -4.31 -0.30
CA SER A 44 -22.75 -4.76 -1.51
C SER A 44 -22.31 -3.96 -2.75
N LYS A 45 -22.48 -4.50 -3.97
CA LYS A 45 -22.08 -3.80 -5.20
C LYS A 45 -22.87 -2.51 -5.41
N GLU A 46 -24.14 -2.52 -4.98
CA GLU A 46 -25.05 -1.39 -5.04
C GLU A 46 -24.57 -0.25 -4.14
N GLU A 47 -24.12 -0.57 -2.92
CA GLU A 47 -23.49 0.40 -2.00
C GLU A 47 -22.08 0.80 -2.45
N TYR A 48 -21.36 -0.12 -3.09
CA TYR A 48 -20.06 0.15 -3.71
C TYR A 48 -20.19 1.10 -4.89
N GLY A 49 -21.35 1.20 -5.54
CA GLY A 49 -21.60 2.05 -6.70
C GLY A 49 -20.91 1.54 -7.97
N GLU A 50 -19.63 1.90 -8.15
CA GLU A 50 -18.84 1.53 -9.33
C GLU A 50 -17.76 0.50 -8.98
N GLY A 51 -17.84 -0.65 -9.64
CA GLY A 51 -16.99 -1.81 -9.35
C GLY A 51 -17.50 -2.64 -8.17
N SER A 52 -16.66 -3.54 -7.67
CA SER A 52 -17.01 -4.42 -6.54
C SER A 52 -15.89 -4.58 -5.51
N PHE A 53 -14.77 -3.89 -5.72
CA PHE A 53 -13.60 -3.91 -4.85
C PHE A 53 -12.72 -2.71 -5.19
N THR A 54 -11.97 -2.23 -4.20
CA THR A 54 -11.00 -1.15 -4.36
C THR A 54 -9.69 -1.76 -4.83
N LYS A 55 -9.04 -1.14 -5.80
CA LYS A 55 -7.73 -1.56 -6.30
C LYS A 55 -6.90 -0.35 -6.61
N GLY A 56 -5.59 -0.48 -6.57
CA GLY A 56 -4.69 0.60 -6.96
C GLY A 56 -3.27 0.13 -7.13
N PHE A 57 -2.43 1.01 -7.65
CA PHE A 57 -1.00 0.84 -7.67
C PHE A 57 -0.31 2.05 -7.08
N TYR A 58 0.91 1.83 -6.63
CA TYR A 58 1.72 2.87 -6.02
C TYR A 58 3.20 2.70 -6.38
N LEU A 59 3.89 3.82 -6.37
CA LEU A 59 5.32 3.91 -6.58
C LEU A 59 5.93 4.74 -5.45
N SER A 60 6.98 4.21 -4.83
CA SER A 60 7.80 4.92 -3.86
C SER A 60 9.20 5.09 -4.40
N ILE A 61 9.64 6.34 -4.55
CA ILE A 61 10.96 6.69 -5.08
C ILE A 61 11.74 7.35 -3.96
N PRO A 62 12.89 6.80 -3.55
CA PRO A 62 13.75 7.45 -2.57
C PRO A 62 14.39 8.69 -3.22
N LEU A 63 14.39 9.83 -2.54
CA LEU A 63 14.84 11.10 -3.12
C LEU A 63 16.36 11.29 -3.08
N ASP A 64 17.07 10.50 -2.28
CA ASP A 64 18.53 10.44 -2.28
C ASP A 64 19.11 10.05 -3.64
N VAL A 65 18.40 9.27 -4.47
CA VAL A 65 18.82 8.99 -5.85
C VAL A 65 18.72 10.22 -6.78
N LEU A 66 18.01 11.26 -6.36
CA LEU A 66 17.79 12.51 -7.11
C LEU A 66 18.50 13.71 -6.48
N THR A 67 19.13 13.57 -5.31
CA THR A 67 19.73 14.68 -4.56
C THR A 67 21.17 14.39 -4.16
N VAL A 68 22.01 15.43 -4.09
CA VAL A 68 23.43 15.30 -3.70
C VAL A 68 23.61 15.02 -2.20
N THR A 69 22.63 15.41 -1.37
CA THR A 69 22.68 15.20 0.08
C THR A 69 21.96 13.90 0.46
N PRO A 70 22.59 13.00 1.25
CA PRO A 70 21.91 11.82 1.77
C PRO A 70 20.67 12.21 2.57
N ASN A 71 19.50 11.70 2.16
CA ASN A 71 18.25 11.88 2.90
C ASN A 71 17.44 10.58 2.90
N ARG A 72 16.54 10.44 3.86
CA ARG A 72 15.64 9.26 3.96
C ARG A 72 14.26 9.53 3.34
N THR A 73 14.11 10.63 2.62
CA THR A 73 12.82 11.08 2.11
C THR A 73 12.42 10.24 0.92
N ARG A 74 11.14 9.91 0.81
CA ARG A 74 10.58 9.17 -0.33
C ARG A 74 9.45 9.97 -0.95
N ALA A 75 9.47 10.15 -2.26
CA ALA A 75 8.29 10.55 -3.01
C ALA A 75 7.32 9.36 -3.10
N GLN A 76 6.03 9.62 -2.93
CA GLN A 76 4.99 8.62 -3.09
C GLN A 76 4.03 9.05 -4.20
N PHE A 77 3.81 8.15 -5.15
CA PHE A 77 2.78 8.26 -6.16
C PHE A 77 1.76 7.15 -5.94
N ASN A 78 0.48 7.49 -5.85
CA ASN A 78 -0.60 6.55 -5.64
C ASN A 78 -1.67 6.78 -6.71
N TRP A 79 -2.11 5.72 -7.37
CA TRP A 79 -3.22 5.77 -8.31
C TRP A 79 -4.23 4.68 -8.01
N THR A 80 -5.46 5.12 -7.79
CA THR A 80 -6.61 4.26 -7.53
C THR A 80 -7.66 4.57 -8.59
N PRO A 81 -7.90 3.66 -9.56
CA PRO A 81 -8.96 3.85 -10.53
C PRO A 81 -10.32 3.79 -9.82
N LEU A 82 -11.17 4.78 -10.13
CA LEU A 82 -12.46 5.03 -9.49
C LEU A 82 -12.28 5.50 -8.03
N THR A 83 -12.76 6.70 -7.73
CA THR A 83 -12.56 7.36 -6.42
C THR A 83 -13.59 6.88 -5.39
N ARG A 84 -13.76 5.56 -5.25
CA ARG A 84 -14.58 4.98 -4.18
C ARG A 84 -13.68 4.34 -3.13
N ASP A 85 -14.10 4.44 -1.89
CA ASP A 85 -13.29 4.27 -0.68
C ASP A 85 -13.68 3.03 0.15
N GLY A 86 -14.36 2.06 -0.48
CA GLY A 86 -14.65 0.77 0.16
C GLY A 86 -13.36 0.10 0.63
N GLY A 87 -13.32 -0.29 1.91
CA GLY A 87 -12.13 -0.87 2.50
C GLY A 87 -10.99 0.13 2.74
N GLN A 88 -11.29 1.41 2.95
CA GLN A 88 -10.29 2.37 3.39
C GLN A 88 -9.77 2.03 4.80
N MET A 89 -8.45 1.88 4.93
CA MET A 89 -7.82 1.65 6.22
C MET A 89 -7.90 2.90 7.11
N VAL A 90 -8.17 2.69 8.40
CA VAL A 90 -8.06 3.75 9.41
C VAL A 90 -6.60 4.22 9.48
N GLY A 91 -6.39 5.55 9.49
CA GLY A 91 -5.06 6.12 9.69
C GLY A 91 -4.51 5.74 11.07
N ARG A 92 -3.43 4.96 11.09
CA ARG A 92 -2.73 4.56 12.33
C ARG A 92 -1.43 5.34 12.46
N LYS A 93 -1.06 5.68 13.70
CA LYS A 93 0.25 6.30 14.00
C LYS A 93 1.42 5.37 13.64
N TYR A 94 1.23 4.08 13.83
CA TYR A 94 2.25 3.06 13.55
C TYR A 94 1.66 1.93 12.71
N TYR A 95 2.37 1.58 11.64
CA TYR A 95 2.12 0.38 10.85
C TYR A 95 3.26 -0.61 11.08
N LEU A 96 2.96 -1.91 11.20
CA LEU A 96 3.93 -2.95 11.52
C LEU A 96 5.16 -2.89 10.60
N TYR A 97 4.94 -2.92 9.28
CA TYR A 97 6.02 -2.85 8.29
C TYR A 97 6.77 -1.52 8.34
N GLY A 98 6.08 -0.41 8.59
CA GLY A 98 6.72 0.91 8.70
C GLY A 98 7.64 1.01 9.92
N LEU A 99 7.32 0.33 11.02
CA LEU A 99 8.17 0.28 12.21
C LEU A 99 9.43 -0.57 12.00
N THR A 100 9.34 -1.64 11.21
CA THR A 100 10.46 -2.57 11.01
C THR A 100 11.35 -2.19 9.83
N ASP A 101 10.85 -1.42 8.86
CA ASP A 101 11.55 -1.10 7.61
C ASP A 101 12.91 -0.42 7.83
N GLU A 102 13.03 0.39 8.90
CA GLU A 102 14.30 1.06 9.23
C GLU A 102 15.40 0.09 9.65
N ARG A 103 15.04 -1.02 10.30
CA ARG A 103 15.98 -2.02 10.82
C ARG A 103 16.21 -3.17 9.85
N SER A 104 15.12 -3.63 9.25
CA SER A 104 15.09 -4.75 8.32
C SER A 104 14.11 -4.39 7.22
N PRO A 105 14.59 -3.77 6.13
CA PRO A 105 13.76 -3.50 4.98
C PRO A 105 13.10 -4.81 4.57
N ALA A 106 11.78 -4.82 4.39
CA ALA A 106 11.00 -6.06 4.22
C ALA A 106 11.32 -6.82 2.90
N VAL A 107 12.36 -6.41 2.21
CA VAL A 107 12.74 -6.75 0.84
C VAL A 107 14.26 -6.58 0.74
N GLU A 108 14.97 -7.59 1.26
CA GLU A 108 16.40 -7.86 1.06
C GLU A 108 16.57 -9.12 0.20
#